data_AF-A0A699J7H8-F1
#
_entry.id   AF-A0A699J7H8-F1
#
_cell.length_a   1.000
_cell.length_b   1.000
_cell.length_c   1.000
_cell.angle_alpha   90.00
_cell.angle_beta   90.00
_cell.angle_gamma   90.00
#
_symmetry.space_group_name_H-M   'P 1'
#
loop_
_entity.id
_entity.type
_entity.pdbx_description
1 polymer ?
#
loop_
_entity_poly.entity_id
_entity_poly.type
_entity_poly.pdbx_seq_one_letter_code
_entity_poly.pdbx_strand_id
1 'polypeptide(L)'
;MKWLWKNKSDEENTVIRNKAPLVAKGYSQKEGIDFEESFAPISRLEVVRLFVVYVAHKSFLVYQMDVKTTFLYGPLRKEVYINQPDGFVDPYHPDQVYHLNKALYGLKQAPKAWYDELSNFLVSKGF
;
A
#
# COMPACT_ATOMS: atom_id res chain seq x y z
N MET A 1 -0.73 15.39 4.09
CA MET A 1 0.19 14.23 3.97
C MET A 1 1.45 14.44 4.80
N LYS A 2 2.38 13.49 4.82
CA LYS A 2 3.74 13.69 5.35
C LYS A 2 4.76 13.02 4.43
N TRP A 3 5.89 13.68 4.24
CA TRP A 3 7.09 13.08 3.65
C TRP A 3 7.82 12.24 4.69
N LEU A 4 8.13 10.99 4.38
CA LEU A 4 9.04 10.19 5.20
C LEU A 4 10.42 10.23 4.58
N TRP A 5 11.35 10.98 5.17
CA TRP A 5 12.73 11.00 4.69
C TRP A 5 13.50 9.78 5.23
N LYS A 6 14.07 8.97 4.34
CA LYS A 6 14.98 7.88 4.71
C LYS A 6 16.01 7.67 3.61
N ASN A 7 17.29 7.75 3.97
CA ASN A 7 18.35 7.36 3.06
C ASN A 7 18.52 5.84 3.09
N LYS A 8 18.67 5.24 1.91
CA LYS A 8 19.15 3.87 1.78
C LYS A 8 20.66 3.92 1.68
N SER A 9 21.31 3.24 2.61
CA SER A 9 22.75 3.04 2.60
C SER A 9 23.08 1.57 2.29
N ASP A 10 24.29 1.33 1.81
CA ASP A 10 24.87 -0.03 1.70
C ASP A 10 25.39 -0.52 3.06
N GLU A 11 26.03 -1.70 3.05
CA GLU A 11 26.66 -2.32 4.21
C GLU A 11 27.79 -1.46 4.79
N GLU A 12 28.41 -0.59 3.98
CA GLU A 12 29.47 0.35 4.37
C GLU A 12 28.92 1.71 4.83
N ASN A 13 27.60 1.84 5.00
CA ASN A 13 26.87 3.08 5.34
C ASN A 13 26.96 4.20 4.29
N THR A 14 27.45 3.94 3.08
CA THR A 14 27.45 4.91 1.99
C THR A 14 26.05 5.08 1.44
N VAL A 15 25.60 6.33 1.29
CA VAL A 15 24.24 6.64 0.81
C VAL A 15 24.12 6.30 -0.68
N ILE A 16 23.37 5.25 -0.99
CA ILE A 16 23.08 4.84 -2.37
C ILE A 16 21.88 5.61 -2.93
N ARG A 17 20.87 5.89 -2.09
CA ARG A 17 19.61 6.51 -2.56
C ARG A 17 18.89 7.29 -1.49
N ASN A 18 18.54 8.52 -1.80
CA ASN A 18 17.59 9.31 -1.01
C ASN A 18 16.16 8.84 -1.30
N LYS A 19 15.41 8.47 -0.26
CA LYS A 19 14.03 8.01 -0.37
C LYS A 19 13.12 8.97 0.40
N ALA A 20 12.16 9.56 -0.30
CA ALA A 20 11.15 10.43 0.30
C ALA A 20 9.74 10.03 -0.16
N PRO A 21 9.20 8.87 0.27
CA PRO A 21 7.83 8.52 -0.07
C PRO A 21 6.84 9.47 0.60
N LEU A 22 5.84 9.86 -0.19
CA LEU A 22 4.68 10.59 0.27
C LEU A 22 3.67 9.61 0.88
N VAL A 23 3.26 9.89 2.12
CA VAL A 23 2.39 8.99 2.89
C VAL A 23 1.17 9.76 3.39
N ALA A 24 0.01 9.11 3.29
CA ALA A 24 -1.24 9.63 3.83
C ALA A 24 -1.24 9.53 5.36
N LYS A 25 -1.84 10.52 6.03
CA LYS A 25 -1.96 10.55 7.49
C LYS A 25 -3.15 9.68 7.92
N GLY A 26 -3.08 8.35 7.78
CA GLY A 26 -4.22 7.46 8.08
C GLY A 26 -4.78 7.56 9.50
N TYR A 27 -4.00 8.04 10.47
CA TYR A 27 -4.47 8.28 11.82
C TYR A 27 -5.48 9.44 11.91
N SER A 28 -5.54 10.32 10.91
CA SER A 28 -6.53 11.40 10.86
C SER A 28 -7.84 10.98 10.19
N GLN A 29 -7.92 9.76 9.65
CA GLN A 29 -9.14 9.23 9.05
C GLN A 29 -10.10 8.74 10.13
N LYS A 30 -11.39 9.02 9.96
CA LYS A 30 -12.47 8.58 10.85
C LYS A 30 -13.25 7.44 10.21
N GLU A 31 -13.42 6.36 10.97
CA GLU A 31 -14.28 5.23 10.59
C GLU A 31 -15.74 5.70 10.43
N GLY A 32 -16.45 5.13 9.47
CA GLY A 32 -17.81 5.51 9.08
C GLY A 32 -17.89 6.78 8.22
N ILE A 33 -16.84 7.61 8.19
CA ILE A 33 -16.77 8.83 7.37
C ILE A 33 -15.80 8.60 6.21
N ASP A 34 -14.51 8.44 6.51
CA ASP A 34 -13.43 8.36 5.52
C ASP A 34 -13.17 6.93 5.02
N PHE A 35 -13.54 5.94 5.82
CA PHE A 35 -13.46 4.51 5.48
C PHE A 35 -14.50 3.73 6.30
N GLU A 36 -14.93 2.57 5.80
CA GLU A 36 -15.93 1.72 6.48
C GLU A 36 -15.30 0.61 7.31
N GLU A 37 -14.21 0.03 6.83
CA GLU A 37 -13.54 -1.09 7.49
C GLU A 37 -12.01 -0.95 7.38
N SER A 38 -11.30 -1.32 8.43
CA SER A 38 -9.85 -1.51 8.37
C SER A 38 -9.55 -2.96 7.98
N PHE A 39 -8.87 -3.15 6.85
CA PHE A 39 -8.52 -4.48 6.35
C PHE A 39 -7.02 -4.73 6.51
N ALA A 40 -6.66 -5.90 7.02
CA ALA A 40 -5.28 -6.38 7.03
C ALA A 40 -5.28 -7.83 6.52
N PRO A 41 -4.78 -8.10 5.30
CA PRO A 41 -4.65 -9.46 4.80
C PRO A 41 -3.46 -10.11 5.50
N ILE A 42 -3.71 -10.74 6.65
CA ILE A 42 -2.70 -11.52 7.36
C ILE A 42 -3.02 -13.00 7.14
N SER A 43 -2.16 -13.67 6.37
CA SER A 43 -2.19 -15.12 6.30
C SER A 43 -1.80 -15.70 7.65
N ARG A 44 -2.63 -16.61 8.17
CA ARG A 44 -2.33 -17.34 9.40
C ARG A 44 -1.09 -18.22 9.20
N LEU A 45 -0.18 -18.22 10.18
CA LEU A 45 1.08 -18.98 10.09
C LEU A 45 0.83 -20.49 9.96
N GLU A 46 -0.26 -21.01 10.53
CA GLU A 46 -0.62 -22.42 10.39
C GLU A 46 -0.90 -22.78 8.92
N VAL A 47 -1.60 -21.91 8.20
CA VAL A 47 -1.93 -22.11 6.78
C VAL A 47 -0.68 -22.05 5.92
N VAL A 48 0.23 -21.10 6.20
CA VAL A 48 1.50 -20.99 5.49
C VAL A 48 2.36 -22.23 5.72
N ARG A 49 2.45 -22.73 6.96
CA ARG A 49 3.19 -23.97 7.27
C ARG A 49 2.60 -25.18 6.55
N LEU A 50 1.27 -25.33 6.58
CA LEU A 50 0.59 -26.42 5.88
C LEU A 50 0.85 -26.36 4.37
N PHE A 51 0.78 -25.17 3.77
CA PHE A 51 1.10 -24.97 2.36
C PHE A 51 2.53 -25.41 2.03
N VAL A 52 3.52 -24.97 2.82
CA VAL A 52 4.93 -25.34 2.59
C VAL A 52 5.14 -26.85 2.73
N VAL A 53 4.56 -27.49 3.75
CA VAL A 53 4.65 -28.95 3.94
C VAL A 53 4.02 -29.69 2.76
N TYR A 54 2.86 -29.25 2.30
CA TYR A 54 2.15 -29.85 1.18
C TYR A 54 2.93 -29.74 -0.14
N VAL A 55 3.45 -28.56 -0.43
CA VAL A 55 4.32 -28.31 -1.60
C VAL A 55 5.55 -29.22 -1.55
N ALA A 56 6.23 -29.31 -0.39
CA ALA A 56 7.41 -30.14 -0.23
C ALA A 56 7.08 -31.63 -0.47
N HIS A 57 5.97 -32.11 0.11
CA HIS A 57 5.49 -33.47 -0.07
C HIS A 57 5.11 -33.79 -1.53
N LYS A 58 4.57 -32.83 -2.28
CA LYS A 58 4.22 -32.98 -3.69
C LYS A 58 5.35 -32.63 -4.66
N SER A 59 6.51 -32.23 -4.14
CA SER A 59 7.66 -31.76 -4.94
C SER A 59 7.29 -30.65 -5.93
N PHE A 60 6.39 -29.75 -5.52
CA PHE A 60 5.99 -28.60 -6.33
C PHE A 60 7.03 -27.50 -6.29
N LEU A 61 7.19 -26.80 -7.42
CA LEU A 61 8.01 -25.59 -7.50
C LEU A 61 7.19 -24.38 -7.06
N VAL A 62 7.71 -23.62 -6.10
CA VAL A 62 7.08 -22.37 -5.62
C VAL A 62 7.83 -21.17 -6.16
N TYR A 63 7.08 -20.21 -6.68
CA TYR A 63 7.60 -18.92 -7.09
C TYR A 63 7.15 -17.86 -6.10
N GLN A 64 8.06 -16.96 -5.72
CA GLN A 64 7.78 -15.81 -4.89
C GLN A 64 7.89 -14.53 -5.73
N MET A 65 6.90 -13.66 -5.64
CA MET A 65 6.90 -12.35 -6.28
C MET A 65 6.70 -11.26 -5.24
N ASP A 66 7.61 -10.28 -5.22
CA ASP A 66 7.43 -9.03 -4.47
C ASP A 66 6.96 -7.94 -5.43
N VAL A 67 5.73 -7.46 -5.22
CA VAL A 67 5.13 -6.42 -6.06
C VAL A 67 5.53 -5.06 -5.50
N LYS A 68 6.18 -4.24 -6.33
CA LYS A 68 6.55 -2.88 -5.94
C LYS A 68 5.34 -1.96 -6.03
N THR A 69 5.23 -1.03 -5.09
CA THR A 69 4.20 0.04 -5.10
C THR A 69 2.76 -0.46 -5.24
N THR A 70 2.43 -1.60 -4.63
CA THR A 70 1.12 -2.29 -4.71
C THR A 70 -0.09 -1.38 -4.52
N PHE A 71 -0.06 -0.49 -3.53
CA PHE A 71 -1.21 0.38 -3.24
C PHE A 71 -1.57 1.32 -4.40
N LEU A 72 -0.61 1.69 -5.26
CA LEU A 72 -0.90 2.54 -6.43
C LEU A 72 -1.68 1.82 -7.54
N TYR A 73 -1.85 0.50 -7.44
CA TYR A 73 -2.66 -0.28 -8.38
C TYR A 73 -4.09 -0.46 -7.87
N GLY A 74 -4.33 -0.33 -6.57
CA GLY A 74 -5.68 -0.43 -5.99
C GLY A 74 -6.48 0.86 -6.22
N PRO A 75 -7.61 0.81 -6.94
CA PRO A 75 -8.49 1.96 -7.07
C PRO A 75 -9.17 2.29 -5.74
N LEU A 76 -9.37 3.58 -5.46
CA LEU A 76 -10.14 4.00 -4.29
C LEU A 76 -11.63 3.99 -4.62
N ARG A 77 -12.43 3.31 -3.79
CA ARG A 77 -13.91 3.28 -3.95
C ARG A 77 -14.58 4.57 -3.46
N LYS A 78 -14.02 5.19 -2.42
CA LYS A 78 -14.47 6.48 -1.90
C LYS A 78 -13.50 7.56 -2.35
N GLU A 79 -14.03 8.73 -2.66
CA GLU A 79 -13.22 9.91 -2.90
C GLU A 79 -12.45 10.26 -1.63
N VAL A 80 -11.15 10.50 -1.79
CA VAL A 80 -10.28 10.90 -0.68
C VAL A 80 -9.58 12.18 -1.08
N TYR A 81 -9.79 13.20 -0.28
CA TYR A 81 -9.09 14.47 -0.40
C TYR A 81 -7.99 14.56 0.65
N ILE A 82 -6.89 15.20 0.27
CA ILE A 82 -5.75 15.36 1.15
C ILE A 82 -5.20 16.78 1.06
N ASN A 83 -4.79 17.30 2.20
CA ASN A 83 -4.05 18.57 2.24
C ASN A 83 -2.75 18.46 1.47
N GLN A 84 -2.38 19.57 0.85
CA GLN A 84 -1.12 19.73 0.13
C GLN A 84 0.06 19.34 1.04
N PRO A 85 1.08 18.64 0.51
CA PRO A 85 2.24 18.28 1.31
C PRO A 85 3.01 19.52 1.76
N ASP A 86 3.56 19.49 2.97
CA ASP A 86 4.50 20.50 3.43
C ASP A 86 5.65 20.64 2.42
N GLY A 87 5.98 21.87 2.04
CA GLY A 87 6.99 22.18 1.02
C GLY A 87 6.53 22.04 -0.43
N PHE A 88 5.26 21.70 -0.68
CA PHE A 88 4.66 21.61 -2.02
C PHE A 88 3.25 22.23 -2.05
N VAL A 89 3.11 23.41 -1.43
CA VAL A 89 1.86 24.18 -1.42
C VAL A 89 1.83 25.09 -2.65
N ASP A 90 0.72 25.09 -3.38
CA ASP A 90 0.47 25.97 -4.50
C ASP A 90 0.35 27.43 -4.00
N PRO A 91 1.20 28.36 -4.47
CA PRO A 91 1.18 29.75 -4.03
C PRO A 91 -0.08 30.51 -4.49
N TYR A 92 -0.75 30.08 -5.56
CA TYR A 92 -1.98 30.69 -6.06
C TYR A 92 -3.22 30.09 -5.40
N HIS A 93 -3.12 28.84 -4.93
CA HIS A 93 -4.22 28.09 -4.36
C HIS A 93 -3.81 27.38 -3.05
N PRO A 94 -3.40 28.14 -2.01
CA PRO A 94 -2.83 27.54 -0.79
C PRO A 94 -3.86 26.73 0.02
N ASP A 95 -5.15 27.09 -0.08
CA ASP A 95 -6.23 26.46 0.67
C ASP A 95 -6.87 25.27 -0.05
N GLN A 96 -6.42 24.94 -1.26
CA GLN A 96 -6.94 23.79 -1.99
C GLN A 96 -6.42 22.47 -1.44
N VAL A 97 -7.17 21.42 -1.72
CA VAL A 97 -6.84 20.03 -1.40
C VAL A 97 -6.68 19.22 -2.68
N TYR A 98 -5.85 18.19 -2.64
CA TYR A 98 -5.71 17.27 -3.76
C TYR A 98 -6.70 16.12 -3.66
N HIS A 99 -7.32 15.79 -4.78
CA HIS A 99 -8.11 14.57 -4.94
C HIS A 99 -7.20 13.38 -5.25
N LEU A 100 -7.34 12.28 -4.50
CA LEU A 100 -6.58 11.06 -4.76
C LEU A 100 -7.28 10.15 -5.76
N ASN A 101 -6.63 9.94 -6.90
CA ASN A 101 -7.09 8.99 -7.91
C ASN A 101 -6.69 7.53 -7.59
N LYS A 102 -5.71 7.33 -6.71
CA LYS A 102 -5.11 6.02 -6.40
C LYS A 102 -4.86 5.88 -4.91
N ALA A 103 -4.90 4.65 -4.41
CA ALA A 103 -4.64 4.40 -3.00
C ALA A 103 -3.16 4.69 -2.67
N LEU A 104 -2.94 5.42 -1.57
CA LEU A 104 -1.61 5.71 -1.05
C LEU A 104 -1.32 4.91 0.21
N TYR A 105 -0.03 4.70 0.46
CA TYR A 105 0.41 4.15 1.73
C TYR A 105 -0.05 5.04 2.88
N GLY A 106 -0.42 4.42 3.99
CA GLY A 106 -0.95 5.10 5.16
C GLY A 106 -2.47 5.30 5.13
N LEU A 107 -3.18 5.13 4.01
CA LEU A 107 -4.64 5.09 4.03
C LEU A 107 -5.14 3.78 4.67
N LYS A 108 -6.19 3.88 5.49
CA LYS A 108 -6.80 2.72 6.17
C LYS A 108 -7.41 1.70 5.20
N GLN A 109 -7.92 2.19 4.07
CA GLN A 109 -8.54 1.40 3.01
C GLN A 109 -7.57 0.91 1.92
N ALA A 110 -6.32 1.41 1.89
CA ALA A 110 -5.37 1.02 0.84
C ALA A 110 -5.07 -0.49 0.79
N PRO A 111 -4.92 -1.21 1.93
CA PRO A 111 -4.73 -2.65 1.90
C PRO A 111 -5.92 -3.40 1.28
N LYS A 112 -7.15 -2.95 1.56
CA LYS A 112 -8.37 -3.54 0.98
C LYS A 112 -8.44 -3.32 -0.52
N ALA A 113 -8.20 -2.08 -0.97
CA ALA A 113 -8.19 -1.72 -2.37
C ALA A 113 -7.20 -2.57 -3.18
N TRP A 114 -6.00 -2.79 -2.63
CA TRP A 114 -5.01 -3.66 -3.25
C TRP A 114 -5.44 -5.13 -3.27
N TYR A 115 -5.96 -5.65 -2.15
CA TYR A 115 -6.40 -7.05 -2.05
C TYR A 115 -7.52 -7.36 -3.05
N ASP A 116 -8.53 -6.50 -3.13
CA ASP A 116 -9.66 -6.69 -4.02
C ASP A 116 -9.19 -6.64 -5.50
N GLU A 117 -8.30 -5.70 -5.86
CA GLU A 117 -7.72 -5.62 -7.21
C GLU A 117 -6.93 -6.88 -7.56
N LEU A 118 -6.03 -7.32 -6.67
CA LEU A 118 -5.23 -8.52 -6.89
C LEU A 118 -6.10 -9.78 -6.98
N SER A 119 -7.09 -9.91 -6.10
CA SER A 119 -8.02 -11.05 -6.10
C SER A 119 -8.82 -11.10 -7.40
N ASN A 120 -9.39 -9.97 -7.84
CA ASN A 120 -10.12 -9.89 -9.10
C ASN A 120 -9.22 -10.22 -10.30
N PHE A 121 -8.00 -9.70 -10.31
CA PHE A 121 -7.03 -10.04 -11.34
C PHE A 121 -6.71 -11.52 -11.37
N LEU A 122 -6.43 -12.15 -10.23
CA LEU A 122 -6.12 -13.58 -10.14
C LEU A 122 -7.29 -14.45 -10.61
N VAL A 123 -8.52 -14.15 -10.16
CA VAL A 123 -9.74 -14.84 -10.62
C VAL A 123 -9.91 -14.68 -12.13
N SER A 124 -9.63 -13.49 -12.69
CA SER A 124 -9.69 -13.27 -14.15
C SER A 124 -8.67 -14.09 -14.94
N LYS A 125 -7.62 -14.58 -14.28
CA LYS A 125 -6.59 -15.47 -14.84
C LYS A 125 -6.86 -16.95 -14.55
N GLY A 126 -7.96 -17.28 -13.88
CA GLY A 126 -8.36 -18.67 -13.60
C GLY A 126 -7.75 -19.28 -12.34
N PHE A 127 -7.28 -18.45 -11.40
CA PHE A 127 -6.88 -18.89 -10.06
C PHE A 127 -8.05 -18.92 -9.08
#